data_AF-A0A9D5QSE4-F1
#
_entry.id   AF-A0A9D5QSE4-F1
#
_cell.length_a   1.000
_cell.length_b   1.000
_cell.length_c   1.000
_cell.angle_alpha   90.00
_cell.angle_beta   90.00
_cell.angle_gamma   90.00
#
_symmetry.space_group_name_H-M   'P 1'
#
loop_
_entity.id
_entity.type
_entity.pdbx_description
1 polymer ?
#
loop_
_entity_poly.entity_id
_entity_poly.type
_entity_poly.pdbx_seq_one_letter_code
_entity_poly.pdbx_strand_id
1 'polypeptide(L)'
;MLGDFILCSLAGLGVIFILVVIYAFIEDSRVSKKKSNDVVTIDVSYDDKTRDALASLNSTKPTVIADDSFENDELVMTLLKFDDDRLREIIENSLLYRDECRDKARKILARRTSWEKIKEYTDTDLMRIITTDKDLYDDSMKGAASMELYNRLSPLLFKEIRSMSYSTITDIADGKLKTPEGIRLAAKRYLSQN
;
A
#
# COMPACT_ATOMS: atom_id res chain seq x y z
N MET A 1 30.01 -33.40 11.64
CA MET A 1 28.90 -33.90 10.81
C MET A 1 27.61 -33.60 11.56
N LEU A 2 26.67 -32.96 10.86
CA LEU A 2 25.27 -32.70 11.23
C LEU A 2 25.06 -31.79 12.46
N GLY A 3 24.74 -30.49 12.35
CA GLY A 3 24.07 -29.81 11.25
C GLY A 3 22.63 -30.33 11.08
N ASP A 4 21.64 -29.46 11.11
CA ASP A 4 20.26 -29.73 10.61
C ASP A 4 19.14 -30.04 11.61
N PHE A 5 19.17 -29.55 12.85
CA PHE A 5 17.98 -29.70 13.74
C PHE A 5 17.35 -28.44 14.34
N ILE A 6 17.87 -27.22 14.08
CA ILE A 6 17.30 -26.01 14.70
C ILE A 6 16.96 -24.89 13.69
N LEU A 7 16.71 -25.22 12.42
CA LEU A 7 16.32 -24.21 11.41
C LEU A 7 14.85 -24.28 10.96
N CYS A 8 14.07 -25.28 11.38
CA CYS A 8 12.68 -25.43 10.90
C CYS A 8 11.61 -24.71 11.74
N SER A 9 11.93 -24.16 12.92
CA SER A 9 10.86 -23.72 13.85
C SER A 9 10.54 -22.22 13.88
N LEU A 10 11.29 -21.35 13.19
CA LEU A 10 11.08 -19.89 13.23
C LEU A 10 10.36 -19.31 11.99
N ALA A 11 10.44 -19.99 10.84
CA ALA A 11 9.71 -19.58 9.63
C ALA A 11 8.20 -19.89 9.70
N GLY A 12 7.80 -20.92 10.46
CA GLY A 12 6.39 -21.27 10.64
C GLY A 12 5.63 -20.25 11.48
N LEU A 13 6.24 -19.70 12.52
CA LEU A 13 5.57 -18.76 13.44
C LEU A 13 5.31 -17.39 12.80
N GLY A 14 6.21 -16.90 11.94
CA GLY A 14 6.01 -15.62 11.22
C GLY A 14 4.92 -15.69 10.15
N VAL A 15 4.86 -16.80 9.40
CA VAL A 15 3.80 -17.05 8.41
C VAL A 15 2.44 -17.27 9.10
N ILE A 16 2.42 -17.96 10.24
CA ILE A 16 1.21 -18.12 11.06
C ILE A 16 0.77 -16.77 11.65
N PHE A 17 1.68 -15.91 12.13
CA PHE A 17 1.30 -14.61 12.71
C PHE A 17 0.69 -13.66 11.65
N ILE A 18 1.24 -13.63 10.44
CA ILE A 18 0.72 -12.81 9.34
C ILE A 18 -0.61 -13.37 8.82
N LEU A 19 -0.74 -14.69 8.66
CA LEU A 19 -2.01 -15.32 8.28
C LEU A 19 -3.06 -15.18 9.39
N VAL A 20 -2.71 -15.23 10.67
CA VAL A 20 -3.64 -15.02 11.79
C VAL A 20 -4.12 -13.57 11.87
N VAL A 21 -3.28 -12.57 11.59
CA VAL A 21 -3.70 -11.17 11.54
C VAL A 21 -4.63 -10.90 10.36
N ILE A 22 -4.37 -11.51 9.19
CA ILE A 22 -5.25 -11.40 8.02
C ILE A 22 -6.55 -12.19 8.23
N TYR A 23 -6.49 -13.40 8.81
CA TYR A 23 -7.67 -14.26 9.01
C TYR A 23 -8.57 -13.78 10.15
N ALA A 24 -8.03 -13.26 11.26
CA ALA A 24 -8.82 -12.66 12.33
C ALA A 24 -9.53 -11.38 11.87
N PHE A 25 -8.91 -10.59 10.99
CA PHE A 25 -9.54 -9.42 10.36
C PHE A 25 -10.69 -9.83 9.41
N ILE A 26 -10.58 -11.01 8.77
CA ILE A 26 -11.61 -11.56 7.86
C ILE A 26 -12.75 -12.25 8.62
N GLU A 27 -12.48 -12.95 9.73
CA GLU A 27 -13.51 -13.68 10.49
C GLU A 27 -14.38 -12.77 11.37
N ASP A 28 -13.83 -11.69 11.93
CA ASP A 28 -14.64 -10.69 12.66
C ASP A 28 -15.66 -10.00 11.73
N SER A 29 -15.34 -9.93 10.43
CA SER A 29 -16.23 -9.40 9.38
C SER A 29 -17.31 -10.39 8.91
N ARG A 30 -17.21 -11.69 9.23
CA ARG A 30 -18.13 -12.74 8.75
C ARG A 30 -19.18 -13.19 9.77
N VAL A 31 -19.06 -12.82 11.06
CA VAL A 31 -19.93 -13.35 12.13
C VAL A 31 -21.33 -12.72 12.19
N SER A 32 -21.67 -11.74 11.35
CA SER A 32 -23.05 -11.26 11.23
C SER A 32 -23.67 -11.65 9.89
N LYS A 33 -24.17 -12.89 9.79
CA LYS A 33 -25.44 -13.25 9.11
C LYS A 33 -25.63 -14.78 9.04
N LYS A 34 -26.40 -15.31 10.01
CA LYS A 34 -27.37 -16.40 9.79
C LYS A 34 -28.72 -15.78 10.13
N LYS A 35 -29.80 -15.89 9.35
CA LYS A 35 -30.37 -17.10 8.74
C LYS A 35 -31.54 -16.69 7.80
N SER A 36 -31.85 -17.57 6.84
CA SER A 36 -33.20 -17.91 6.34
C SER A 36 -33.70 -17.29 5.02
N ASN A 37 -33.81 -18.19 4.03
CA ASN A 37 -34.64 -18.31 2.82
C ASN A 37 -35.75 -17.24 2.61
N ASP A 38 -35.84 -16.61 1.43
CA ASP A 38 -36.67 -17.01 0.27
C ASP A 38 -36.53 -15.95 -0.86
N VAL A 39 -36.92 -16.29 -2.08
CA VAL A 39 -36.81 -15.51 -3.34
C VAL A 39 -37.34 -14.07 -3.25
N VAL A 40 -36.52 -13.00 -3.40
CA VAL A 40 -36.94 -11.60 -3.73
C VAL A 40 -35.76 -10.77 -4.31
N THR A 41 -36.08 -9.87 -5.25
CA THR A 41 -35.28 -8.79 -5.91
C THR A 41 -34.01 -8.35 -5.20
N ILE A 42 -32.91 -8.23 -5.96
CA ILE A 42 -31.64 -7.65 -5.49
C ILE A 42 -31.81 -6.13 -5.37
N ASP A 43 -32.44 -5.70 -4.29
CA ASP A 43 -32.26 -4.36 -3.73
C ASP A 43 -30.91 -4.38 -3.02
N VAL A 44 -29.93 -3.74 -3.66
CA VAL A 44 -28.56 -3.66 -3.18
C VAL A 44 -28.52 -2.60 -2.07
N SER A 45 -29.02 -2.96 -0.89
CA SER A 45 -28.87 -2.16 0.33
C SER A 45 -27.42 -2.27 0.81
N TYR A 46 -26.62 -1.25 0.52
CA TYR A 46 -25.28 -1.04 1.09
C TYR A 46 -25.26 0.23 1.94
N ASP A 47 -24.47 0.16 3.03
CA ASP A 47 -24.46 1.07 4.18
C ASP A 47 -24.35 2.56 3.77
N ASP A 48 -25.49 3.25 3.88
CA ASP A 48 -25.70 4.68 3.59
C ASP A 48 -24.61 5.58 4.21
N LYS A 49 -24.07 5.14 5.36
CA LYS A 49 -23.00 5.82 6.11
C LYS A 49 -21.68 5.95 5.34
N THR A 50 -21.32 4.99 4.50
CA THR A 50 -20.07 5.05 3.72
C THR A 50 -20.20 5.99 2.52
N ARG A 51 -21.42 6.10 1.96
CA ARG A 51 -21.75 7.03 0.88
C ARG A 51 -21.79 8.47 1.41
N ASP A 52 -22.37 8.66 2.59
CA ASP A 52 -22.42 9.95 3.28
C ASP A 52 -21.05 10.40 3.80
N ALA A 53 -20.19 9.48 4.27
CA ALA A 53 -18.81 9.80 4.64
C ALA A 53 -17.97 10.26 3.44
N LEU A 54 -18.16 9.64 2.26
CA LEU A 54 -17.51 10.09 1.04
C LEU A 54 -18.06 11.46 0.59
N ALA A 55 -19.37 11.68 0.72
CA ALA A 55 -20.02 12.95 0.43
C ALA A 55 -19.58 14.08 1.38
N SER A 56 -19.33 13.79 2.66
CA SER A 56 -18.84 14.77 3.63
C SER A 56 -17.38 15.15 3.39
N LEU A 57 -16.53 14.19 3.01
CA LEU A 57 -15.12 14.46 2.65
C LEU A 57 -14.99 15.24 1.34
N ASN A 58 -15.94 15.09 0.42
CA ASN A 58 -16.03 15.87 -0.81
C ASN A 58 -16.39 17.35 -0.60
N SER A 59 -16.79 17.80 0.60
CA SER A 59 -17.18 19.20 0.85
C SER A 59 -16.02 20.11 1.23
N THR A 60 -14.85 19.56 1.56
CA THR A 60 -13.69 20.35 2.01
C THR A 60 -12.68 20.45 0.88
N LYS A 61 -12.52 21.65 0.29
CA LYS A 61 -11.57 21.91 -0.80
C LYS A 61 -10.13 21.71 -0.30
N PRO A 62 -9.36 20.71 -0.77
CA PRO A 62 -7.94 20.66 -0.50
C PRO A 62 -7.23 21.60 -1.48
N THR A 63 -6.37 22.44 -0.96
CA THR A 63 -5.40 23.19 -1.76
C THR A 63 -4.48 22.18 -2.45
N VAL A 64 -4.42 22.22 -3.78
CA VAL A 64 -3.50 21.40 -4.58
C VAL A 64 -2.06 21.75 -4.18
N ILE A 65 -1.51 20.96 -3.28
CA ILE A 65 -0.07 20.74 -3.20
C ILE A 65 0.12 19.41 -3.90
N ALA A 66 0.95 19.38 -4.93
CA ALA A 66 1.38 18.16 -5.60
C ALA A 66 2.29 17.36 -4.65
N ASP A 67 1.71 16.88 -3.56
CA ASP A 67 2.31 15.91 -2.68
C ASP A 67 1.79 14.54 -3.11
N ASP A 68 2.67 13.74 -3.72
CA ASP A 68 2.40 12.35 -4.06
C ASP A 68 2.50 11.44 -2.82
N SER A 69 2.59 12.01 -1.62
CA SER A 69 2.54 11.24 -0.38
C SER A 69 1.15 10.61 -0.18
N PHE A 70 1.16 9.31 0.07
CA PHE A 70 -0.02 8.54 0.50
C PHE A 70 -0.27 8.71 2.01
N GLU A 71 0.54 9.51 2.70
CA GLU A 71 0.50 9.67 4.13
C GLU A 71 -0.52 10.76 4.51
N ASN A 72 -1.61 10.34 5.15
CA ASN A 72 -2.59 11.18 5.84
C ASN A 72 -3.72 11.81 5.03
N ASP A 73 -3.98 11.36 3.81
CA ASP A 73 -5.25 11.68 3.18
C ASP A 73 -6.35 10.70 3.62
N GLU A 74 -7.35 11.19 4.34
CA GLU A 74 -8.53 10.45 4.77
C GLU A 74 -9.26 9.79 3.59
N LEU A 75 -9.25 10.44 2.42
CA LEU A 75 -9.78 9.88 1.19
C LEU A 75 -8.96 8.68 0.71
N VAL A 76 -7.63 8.77 0.71
CA VAL A 76 -6.75 7.63 0.38
C VAL A 76 -6.98 6.47 1.36
N MET A 77 -7.06 6.74 2.66
CA MET A 77 -7.30 5.71 3.68
C MET A 77 -8.66 5.02 3.51
N THR A 78 -9.66 5.76 3.04
CA THR A 78 -10.97 5.19 2.70
C THR A 78 -10.88 4.33 1.44
N LEU A 79 -10.24 4.84 0.38
CA LEU A 79 -10.10 4.12 -0.89
C LEU A 79 -9.26 2.85 -0.76
N LEU A 80 -8.26 2.82 0.14
CA LEU A 80 -7.45 1.63 0.39
C LEU A 80 -8.26 0.44 0.94
N LYS A 81 -9.42 0.69 1.54
CA LYS A 81 -10.33 -0.36 2.06
C LYS A 81 -11.17 -1.01 0.95
N PHE A 82 -11.27 -0.38 -0.22
CA PHE A 82 -12.04 -0.90 -1.33
C PHE A 82 -11.26 -1.98 -2.09
N ASP A 83 -12.00 -2.95 -2.61
CA ASP A 83 -11.46 -3.93 -3.56
C ASP A 83 -11.22 -3.29 -4.93
N ASP A 84 -10.56 -4.03 -5.82
CA ASP A 84 -10.19 -3.52 -7.14
C ASP A 84 -11.41 -3.21 -8.01
N ASP A 85 -12.51 -3.96 -7.86
CA ASP A 85 -13.74 -3.75 -8.64
C ASP A 85 -14.45 -2.47 -8.25
N ARG A 86 -14.53 -2.18 -6.95
CA ARG A 86 -15.05 -0.91 -6.43
C ARG A 86 -14.18 0.26 -6.82
N LEU A 87 -12.85 0.09 -6.85
CA LEU A 87 -11.95 1.12 -7.37
C LEU A 87 -12.19 1.39 -8.86
N ARG A 88 -12.40 0.35 -9.68
CA ARG A 88 -12.76 0.52 -11.10
C ARG A 88 -14.07 1.26 -11.27
N GLU A 89 -15.09 0.91 -10.51
CA GLU A 89 -16.38 1.60 -10.52
C GLU A 89 -16.24 3.09 -10.20
N ILE A 90 -15.40 3.45 -9.21
CA ILE A 90 -15.11 4.85 -8.87
C ILE A 90 -14.43 5.57 -10.03
N ILE A 91 -13.49 4.90 -10.70
CA ILE A 91 -12.73 5.46 -11.82
C ILE A 91 -13.61 5.72 -13.05
N GLU A 92 -14.57 4.83 -13.31
CA GLU A 92 -15.45 4.85 -14.48
C GLU A 92 -16.64 5.82 -14.31
N ASN A 93 -17.15 6.00 -13.09
CA ASN A 93 -18.32 6.84 -12.82
C ASN A 93 -17.96 8.32 -12.57
N SER A 94 -17.62 9.03 -13.63
CA SER A 94 -17.27 10.47 -13.58
C SER A 94 -18.38 11.39 -13.08
N LEU A 95 -19.64 10.97 -13.16
CA LEU A 95 -20.80 11.73 -12.69
C LEU A 95 -20.99 11.66 -11.16
N LEU A 96 -20.46 10.62 -10.51
CA LEU A 96 -20.64 10.36 -9.08
C LEU A 96 -19.40 10.74 -8.26
N TYR A 97 -18.21 10.66 -8.88
CA TYR A 97 -16.94 10.85 -8.19
C TYR A 97 -16.11 11.97 -8.79
N ARG A 98 -15.62 12.87 -7.92
CA ARG A 98 -14.72 13.97 -8.30
C ARG A 98 -13.42 13.44 -8.89
N ASP A 99 -12.81 14.22 -9.79
CA ASP A 99 -11.56 13.86 -10.46
C ASP A 99 -10.47 13.45 -9.47
N GLU A 100 -10.32 14.17 -8.35
CA GLU A 100 -9.33 13.83 -7.31
C GLU A 100 -9.51 12.42 -6.72
N CYS A 101 -10.75 12.03 -6.42
CA CYS A 101 -11.07 10.69 -5.93
C CYS A 101 -10.76 9.62 -6.98
N ARG A 102 -11.10 9.89 -8.24
CA ARG A 102 -10.79 8.98 -9.36
C ARG A 102 -9.28 8.88 -9.59
N ASP A 103 -8.54 9.97 -9.50
CA ASP A 103 -7.09 10.01 -9.68
C ASP A 103 -6.39 9.21 -8.59
N LYS A 104 -6.79 9.37 -7.33
CA LYS A 104 -6.28 8.58 -6.20
C LYS A 104 -6.64 7.09 -6.35
N ALA A 105 -7.87 6.77 -6.77
CA ALA A 105 -8.28 5.40 -7.06
C ALA A 105 -7.45 4.76 -8.18
N ARG A 106 -7.17 5.50 -9.27
CA ARG A 106 -6.26 5.05 -10.35
C ARG A 106 -4.86 4.76 -9.82
N LYS A 107 -4.31 5.66 -8.99
CA LYS A 107 -2.97 5.47 -8.38
C LYS A 107 -2.94 4.22 -7.50
N ILE A 108 -3.97 3.98 -6.68
CA ILE A 108 -4.06 2.78 -5.83
C ILE A 108 -4.09 1.51 -6.69
N LEU A 109 -4.98 1.48 -7.70
CA LEU A 109 -5.13 0.32 -8.57
C LEU A 109 -3.84 0.03 -9.37
N ALA A 110 -3.19 1.06 -9.88
CA ALA A 110 -1.91 0.94 -10.59
C ALA A 110 -0.81 0.37 -9.68
N ARG A 111 -0.75 0.81 -8.42
CA ARG A 111 0.19 0.30 -7.43
C ARG A 111 -0.07 -1.17 -7.08
N ARG A 112 -1.33 -1.56 -6.86
CA ARG A 112 -1.72 -2.97 -6.63
C ARG A 112 -1.34 -3.86 -7.80
N THR A 113 -1.69 -3.44 -9.01
CA THR A 113 -1.33 -4.14 -10.25
C THR A 113 0.18 -4.27 -10.42
N SER A 114 0.94 -3.24 -10.06
CA SER A 114 2.40 -3.27 -10.10
C SER A 114 2.98 -4.22 -9.06
N TRP A 115 2.43 -4.24 -7.85
CA TRP A 115 2.84 -5.16 -6.80
C TRP A 115 2.64 -6.62 -7.20
N GLU A 116 1.48 -6.97 -7.79
CA GLU A 116 1.21 -8.32 -8.28
C GLU A 116 2.26 -8.82 -9.29
N LYS A 117 2.80 -7.91 -10.12
CA LYS A 117 3.86 -8.24 -11.09
C LYS A 117 5.22 -8.51 -10.44
N ILE A 118 5.52 -7.87 -9.31
CA ILE A 118 6.86 -7.87 -8.71
C ILE A 118 6.93 -8.65 -7.38
N LYS A 119 5.81 -9.16 -6.85
CA LYS A 119 5.76 -9.82 -5.54
C LYS A 119 6.72 -11.02 -5.41
N GLU A 120 7.04 -11.67 -6.51
CA GLU A 120 7.98 -12.81 -6.55
C GLU A 120 9.41 -12.41 -6.91
N TYR A 121 9.68 -11.12 -7.17
CA TYR A 121 11.00 -10.66 -7.57
C TYR A 121 11.97 -10.72 -6.40
N THR A 122 13.25 -10.96 -6.70
CA THR A 122 14.31 -10.96 -5.70
C THR A 122 14.62 -9.54 -5.24
N ASP A 123 15.24 -9.38 -4.07
CA ASP A 123 15.68 -8.08 -3.58
C ASP A 123 16.63 -7.38 -4.57
N THR A 124 17.46 -8.14 -5.30
CA THR A 124 18.32 -7.59 -6.35
C THR A 124 17.52 -7.05 -7.53
N ASP A 125 16.48 -7.75 -7.97
CA ASP A 125 15.61 -7.31 -9.06
C ASP A 125 14.79 -6.08 -8.65
N LEU A 126 14.27 -6.06 -7.43
CA LEU A 126 13.55 -4.91 -6.87
C LEU A 126 14.47 -3.70 -6.71
N MET A 127 15.71 -3.90 -6.24
CA MET A 127 16.71 -2.83 -6.18
C MET A 127 17.01 -2.26 -7.57
N ARG A 128 17.16 -3.12 -8.58
CA ARG A 128 17.33 -2.68 -9.97
C ARG A 128 16.17 -1.81 -10.42
N ILE A 129 14.92 -2.18 -10.12
CA ILE A 129 13.75 -1.36 -10.50
C ILE A 129 13.83 0.06 -9.93
N ILE A 130 14.17 0.20 -8.64
CA ILE A 130 14.17 1.51 -7.98
C ILE A 130 15.38 2.38 -8.33
N THR A 131 16.52 1.79 -8.70
CA THR A 131 17.74 2.51 -9.07
C THR A 131 17.89 2.78 -10.56
N THR A 132 17.15 2.05 -11.41
CA THR A 132 17.13 2.29 -12.85
C THR A 132 16.48 3.65 -13.17
N ASP A 133 16.88 4.29 -14.27
CA ASP A 133 16.31 5.55 -14.76
C ASP A 133 14.78 5.50 -14.94
N LYS A 134 14.15 6.68 -14.94
CA LYS A 134 12.68 6.83 -14.97
C LYS A 134 12.01 6.32 -16.24
N ASP A 135 12.76 6.11 -17.32
CA ASP A 135 12.18 5.73 -18.62
C ASP A 135 11.88 4.23 -18.76
N LEU A 136 12.43 3.39 -17.87
CA LEU A 136 12.28 1.93 -17.94
C LEU A 136 11.16 1.37 -17.05
N TYR A 137 10.87 2.05 -15.93
CA TYR A 137 9.84 1.62 -14.98
C TYR A 137 9.02 2.82 -14.53
N ASP A 138 7.70 2.68 -14.58
CA ASP A 138 6.79 3.72 -14.10
C ASP A 138 6.87 3.92 -12.58
N ASP A 139 6.36 5.07 -12.12
CA ASP A 139 6.39 5.45 -10.71
C ASP A 139 5.61 4.47 -9.81
N SER A 140 4.58 3.78 -10.34
CA SER A 140 3.82 2.79 -9.58
C SER A 140 4.65 1.54 -9.32
N MET A 141 5.42 1.08 -10.30
CA MET A 141 6.34 -0.05 -10.16
C MET A 141 7.52 0.28 -9.25
N LYS A 142 8.10 1.49 -9.34
CA LYS A 142 9.13 1.95 -8.39
C LYS A 142 8.59 2.11 -6.98
N GLY A 143 7.37 2.63 -6.84
CA GLY A 143 6.66 2.76 -5.57
C GLY A 143 6.30 1.41 -4.93
N ALA A 144 5.93 0.42 -5.73
CA ALA A 144 5.69 -0.94 -5.27
C ALA A 144 7.00 -1.63 -4.87
N ALA A 145 8.05 -1.53 -5.71
CA ALA A 145 9.32 -2.20 -5.45
C ALA A 145 10.04 -1.68 -4.20
N SER A 146 10.07 -0.36 -4.02
CA SER A 146 10.63 0.26 -2.81
C SER A 146 9.89 -0.16 -1.54
N MET A 147 8.56 -0.22 -1.59
CA MET A 147 7.74 -0.63 -0.46
C MET A 147 7.94 -2.10 -0.12
N GLU A 148 8.03 -2.96 -1.14
CA GLU A 148 8.29 -4.38 -0.95
C GLU A 148 9.67 -4.62 -0.31
N LEU A 149 10.71 -3.93 -0.79
CA LEU A 149 12.04 -3.96 -0.17
C LEU A 149 12.02 -3.50 1.29
N TYR A 150 11.27 -2.45 1.60
CA TYR A 150 11.10 -1.96 2.97
C TYR A 150 10.41 -3.01 3.87
N ASN A 151 9.29 -3.58 3.41
CA ASN A 151 8.52 -4.59 4.16
C ASN A 151 9.33 -5.86 4.43
N ARG A 152 10.19 -6.26 3.48
CA ARG A 152 11.11 -7.39 3.63
C ARG A 152 12.30 -7.11 4.55
N LEU A 153 12.45 -5.87 5.02
CA LEU A 153 13.64 -5.40 5.71
C LEU A 153 14.92 -5.67 4.90
N SER A 154 14.86 -5.39 3.59
CA SER A 154 15.92 -5.78 2.65
C SER A 154 17.30 -5.25 3.08
N PRO A 155 18.31 -6.13 3.25
CA PRO A 155 19.66 -5.70 3.57
C PRO A 155 20.27 -4.79 2.49
N LEU A 156 19.87 -4.96 1.23
CA LEU A 156 20.35 -4.14 0.12
C LEU A 156 19.83 -2.71 0.24
N LEU A 157 18.54 -2.52 0.51
CA LEU A 157 17.95 -1.19 0.73
C LEU A 157 18.61 -0.48 1.90
N PHE A 158 18.76 -1.14 3.06
CA PHE A 158 19.38 -0.51 4.23
C PHE A 158 20.89 -0.33 4.10
N LYS A 159 21.58 -1.10 3.25
CA LYS A 159 22.97 -0.82 2.88
C LYS A 159 23.06 0.46 2.05
N GLU A 160 22.16 0.64 1.08
CA GLU A 160 22.09 1.82 0.23
C GLU A 160 21.80 3.09 1.05
N ILE A 161 20.82 3.05 1.96
CA ILE A 161 20.54 4.16 2.89
C ILE A 161 21.78 4.50 3.73
N ARG A 162 22.49 3.50 4.25
CA ARG A 162 23.72 3.71 5.05
C ARG A 162 24.89 4.29 4.28
N SER A 163 24.95 4.11 2.96
CA SER A 163 25.98 4.72 2.13
C SER A 163 25.71 6.18 1.77
N MET A 164 24.49 6.68 2.02
CA MET A 164 24.15 8.09 1.78
C MET A 164 24.71 8.99 2.90
N SER A 165 24.89 10.26 2.58
CA SER A 165 25.24 11.27 3.59
C SER A 165 24.07 11.50 4.54
N TYR A 166 24.36 11.86 5.79
CA TYR A 166 23.33 12.15 6.79
C TYR A 166 22.33 13.22 6.30
N SER A 167 22.82 14.29 5.66
CA SER A 167 21.97 15.35 5.10
C SER A 167 21.02 14.84 4.01
N THR A 168 21.49 13.93 3.15
CA THR A 168 20.63 13.32 2.13
C THR A 168 19.56 12.44 2.76
N ILE A 169 19.89 11.66 3.79
CA ILE A 169 18.92 10.82 4.51
C ILE A 169 17.84 11.68 5.18
N THR A 170 18.22 12.80 5.80
CA THR A 170 17.26 13.74 6.39
C THR A 170 16.36 14.38 5.33
N ASP A 171 16.91 14.81 4.20
CA ASP A 171 16.10 15.40 3.12
C ASP A 171 15.14 14.39 2.49
N ILE A 172 15.54 13.12 2.39
CA ILE A 172 14.66 12.03 1.98
C ILE A 172 13.56 11.85 3.03
N ALA A 173 13.91 11.66 4.30
CA ALA A 173 12.96 11.38 5.38
C ALA A 173 11.91 12.49 5.56
N ASP A 174 12.33 13.74 5.40
CA ASP A 174 11.49 14.94 5.44
C ASP A 174 10.62 15.12 4.17
N GLY A 175 10.83 14.30 3.14
CA GLY A 175 10.12 14.41 1.86
C GLY A 175 10.59 15.56 0.97
N LYS A 176 11.71 16.24 1.31
CA LYS A 176 12.30 17.30 0.48
C LYS A 176 12.88 16.73 -0.81
N LEU A 177 13.46 15.53 -0.75
CA LEU A 177 13.92 14.80 -1.92
C LEU A 177 12.82 13.83 -2.37
N LYS A 178 12.26 14.06 -3.57
CA LYS A 178 11.22 13.21 -4.14
C LYS A 178 11.78 11.81 -4.41
N THR A 179 11.40 10.85 -3.57
CA THR A 179 11.79 9.45 -3.65
C THR A 179 10.58 8.53 -3.46
N PRO A 180 10.63 7.28 -3.97
CA PRO A 180 9.62 6.28 -3.68
C PRO A 180 9.42 6.07 -2.17
N GLU A 181 8.17 5.86 -1.78
CA GLU A 181 7.74 5.84 -0.38
C GLU A 181 8.50 4.84 0.52
N GLY A 182 8.83 3.66 0.01
CA GLY A 182 9.60 2.68 0.80
C GLY A 182 11.01 3.14 1.14
N ILE A 183 11.63 3.96 0.28
CA ILE A 183 12.96 4.56 0.54
C ILE A 183 12.84 5.60 1.64
N ARG A 184 11.78 6.42 1.60
CA ARG A 184 11.50 7.42 2.62
C ARG A 184 11.27 6.80 4.00
N LEU A 185 10.50 5.72 4.07
CA LEU A 185 10.28 4.96 5.32
C LEU A 185 11.57 4.30 5.82
N ALA A 186 12.42 3.79 4.93
CA ALA A 186 13.72 3.25 5.28
C ALA A 186 14.64 4.33 5.88
N ALA A 187 14.67 5.52 5.29
CA ALA A 187 15.41 6.68 5.80
C ALA A 187 14.92 7.11 7.20
N LYS A 188 13.59 7.25 7.38
CA LYS A 188 12.99 7.54 8.69
C LYS A 188 13.38 6.51 9.75
N ARG A 189 13.35 5.22 9.38
CA ARG A 189 13.75 4.13 10.28
C ARG A 189 15.24 4.19 10.64
N TYR A 190 16.10 4.55 9.70
CA TYR A 190 17.52 4.69 9.97
C TYR A 190 17.79 5.81 10.98
N LEU A 191 17.14 6.97 10.80
CA LEU A 191 17.25 8.12 11.70
C LEU A 191 16.64 7.89 13.09
N SER A 192 15.69 6.97 13.24
CA SER A 192 15.15 6.65 14.58
C SER A 192 16.04 5.69 15.38
N GLN A 193 17.05 5.10 14.73
CA GLN A 193 17.97 4.12 15.33
C GLN A 193 19.37 4.67 15.62
N ASN A 194 19.70 5.88 15.13
CA ASN A 194 21.01 6.53 15.23
C ASN A 194 20.85 8.00 15.61
#